data_AF-A0A9E2W606-F1
#
_entry.id   AF-A0A9E2W606-F1
#
_cell.length_a   1.000
_cell.length_b   1.000
_cell.length_c   1.000
_cell.angle_alpha   90.00
_cell.angle_beta   90.00
_cell.angle_gamma   90.00
#
_symmetry.space_group_name_H-M   'P 1'
#
loop_
_entity.id
_entity.type
_entity.pdbx_description
1 polymer ?
#
loop_
_entity_poly.entity_id
_entity_poly.type
_entity_poly.pdbx_seq_one_letter_code
_entity_poly.pdbx_strand_id
1 'polypeptide(L)'
;MQEALMHNELFVRLAAEDEQAFRQLFHYYTPRLQPFVFSIVKSDAVAEEIVQDVFLRLWTNRESVARKDNPSSWLFTVASNLSISYLRKKSIERRFIEKVKEEMVELRQQNMIEEEMFLRENQELLKRAIDTLSPQQKLAYTLSRNEGLAHKEIAERLGISPNTVKNHIVNAVHSITDFIRKATKIFFSILLVVFLH
;
A
#
# COMPACT_ATOMS: atom_id res chain seq x y z
N MET A 1 43.72 -13.41 35.39
CA MET A 1 43.36 -13.20 36.81
C MET A 1 43.42 -11.72 37.20
N GLN A 2 44.48 -10.98 36.85
CA GLN A 2 44.57 -9.52 37.07
C GLN A 2 43.52 -8.70 36.28
N GLU A 3 43.24 -9.07 35.02
CA GLU A 3 42.29 -8.33 34.18
C GLU A 3 40.83 -8.43 34.68
N ALA A 4 40.42 -9.59 35.23
CA ALA A 4 39.08 -9.80 35.78
C ALA A 4 38.85 -9.10 37.13
N LEU A 5 39.90 -9.03 37.98
CA LEU A 5 39.84 -8.28 39.25
C LEU A 5 39.72 -6.77 38.99
N MET A 6 40.53 -6.24 38.07
CA MET A 6 40.48 -4.84 37.65
C MET A 6 39.10 -4.50 37.04
N HIS A 7 38.46 -5.45 36.38
CA HIS A 7 37.16 -5.24 35.75
C HIS A 7 36.01 -5.12 36.75
N ASN A 8 35.97 -5.96 37.77
CA ASN A 8 34.96 -5.90 38.82
C ASN A 8 35.07 -4.61 39.63
N GLU A 9 36.30 -4.12 39.85
CA GLU A 9 36.54 -2.83 40.50
C GLU A 9 35.88 -1.67 39.76
N LEU A 10 35.88 -1.67 38.42
CA LEU A 10 35.19 -0.65 37.63
C LEU A 10 33.68 -0.65 37.84
N PHE A 11 33.05 -1.82 37.98
CA PHE A 11 31.62 -1.91 38.29
C PHE A 11 31.31 -1.43 39.72
N VAL A 12 32.19 -1.70 40.68
CA VAL A 12 32.06 -1.18 42.05
C VAL A 12 32.18 0.35 42.06
N ARG A 13 33.18 0.91 41.38
CA ARG A 13 33.35 2.36 41.24
C ARG A 13 32.18 3.01 40.51
N LEU A 14 31.65 2.35 39.48
CA LEU A 14 30.45 2.80 38.77
C LEU A 14 29.25 2.93 39.71
N ALA A 15 29.07 2.02 40.68
CA ALA A 15 28.00 2.12 41.67
C ALA A 15 28.15 3.34 42.59
N ALA A 16 29.37 3.85 42.77
CA ALA A 16 29.66 5.10 43.48
C ALA A 16 29.59 6.34 42.56
N GLU A 17 28.89 6.24 41.42
CA GLU A 17 28.68 7.33 40.45
C GLU A 17 29.96 7.85 39.78
N ASP A 18 31.02 7.03 39.75
CA ASP A 18 32.27 7.36 39.08
C ASP A 18 32.11 7.33 37.54
N GLU A 19 31.98 8.50 36.94
CA GLU A 19 31.90 8.66 35.48
C GLU A 19 33.15 8.16 34.74
N GLN A 20 34.33 8.21 35.37
CA GLN A 20 35.56 7.71 34.75
C GLN A 20 35.49 6.19 34.61
N ALA A 21 34.95 5.50 35.63
CA ALA A 21 34.71 4.07 35.58
C ALA A 21 33.70 3.73 34.47
N PHE A 22 32.63 4.52 34.32
CA PHE A 22 31.68 4.37 33.21
C PHE A 22 32.35 4.50 31.84
N ARG A 23 33.16 5.56 31.63
CA ARG A 23 33.88 5.76 30.36
C ARG A 23 34.83 4.61 30.04
N GLN A 24 35.52 4.07 31.04
CA GLN A 24 36.40 2.92 30.86
C GLN A 24 35.63 1.66 30.47
N LEU A 25 34.50 1.38 31.14
CA LEU A 25 33.61 0.29 30.78
C LEU A 25 33.03 0.47 29.37
N PHE A 26 32.67 1.71 29.00
CA PHE A 26 32.20 2.04 27.66
C PHE A 26 33.24 1.71 26.59
N HIS A 27 34.46 2.23 26.73
CA HIS A 27 35.54 1.95 25.77
C HIS A 27 35.92 0.48 25.72
N TYR A 28 35.83 -0.24 26.85
CA TYR A 28 36.15 -1.66 26.88
C TYR A 28 35.07 -2.51 26.21
N TYR A 29 33.79 -2.28 26.50
CA TYR A 29 32.71 -3.18 26.05
C TYR A 29 32.13 -2.82 24.69
N THR A 30 32.14 -1.56 24.26
CA THR A 30 31.65 -1.16 22.93
C THR A 30 32.23 -2.00 21.78
N PRO A 31 33.57 -2.17 21.64
CA PRO A 31 34.13 -2.97 20.55
C PRO A 31 33.81 -4.47 20.64
N ARG A 32 33.25 -4.94 21.76
CA ARG A 32 32.80 -6.33 21.96
C ARG A 32 31.30 -6.49 21.75
N LEU A 33 30.51 -5.50 22.18
CA LEU A 33 29.06 -5.50 22.07
C LEU A 33 28.58 -5.12 20.67
N GLN A 34 29.20 -4.14 20.01
CA GLN A 34 28.81 -3.74 18.64
C GLN A 34 28.81 -4.90 17.64
N PRO A 35 29.90 -5.67 17.46
CA PRO A 35 29.89 -6.80 16.51
C PRO A 35 28.92 -7.91 16.93
N PHE A 36 28.75 -8.14 18.24
CA PHE A 36 27.78 -9.10 18.77
C PHE A 36 26.34 -8.71 18.41
N VAL A 37 25.94 -7.47 18.70
CA VAL A 37 24.61 -6.95 18.36
C VAL A 37 24.41 -6.91 16.85
N PHE A 38 25.40 -6.43 16.09
CA PHE A 38 25.38 -6.43 14.63
C PHE A 38 25.12 -7.84 14.08
N SER A 39 25.75 -8.87 14.65
CA SER A 39 25.53 -10.25 14.21
C SER A 39 24.07 -10.69 14.29
N ILE A 40 23.26 -10.08 15.17
CA ILE A 40 21.84 -10.34 15.36
C ILE A 40 20.98 -9.43 14.48
N VAL A 41 21.18 -8.11 14.55
CA VAL A 41 20.29 -7.12 13.90
C VAL A 41 20.67 -6.78 12.46
N LYS A 42 21.89 -7.12 12.03
CA LYS A 42 22.44 -6.93 10.67
C LYS A 42 22.35 -5.48 10.18
N SER A 43 22.53 -4.51 11.07
CA SER A 43 22.51 -3.08 10.77
C SER A 43 23.43 -2.35 11.74
N ASP A 44 24.41 -1.60 11.22
CA ASP A 44 25.37 -0.85 12.03
C ASP A 44 24.69 0.24 12.87
N ALA A 45 23.79 1.02 12.25
CA ALA A 45 23.06 2.08 12.94
C ALA A 45 22.23 1.54 14.13
N VAL A 46 21.51 0.43 13.93
CA VAL A 46 20.71 -0.20 14.99
C VAL A 46 21.62 -0.84 16.04
N ALA A 47 22.76 -1.41 15.63
CA ALA A 47 23.69 -1.99 16.57
C ALA A 47 24.31 -0.93 17.48
N GLU A 48 24.65 0.24 16.94
CA GLU A 48 25.11 1.39 17.70
C GLU A 48 24.04 1.87 18.70
N GLU A 49 22.81 2.07 18.24
CA GLU A 49 21.67 2.49 19.08
C GLU A 49 21.44 1.52 20.24
N ILE A 50 21.41 0.21 19.98
CA ILE A 50 21.23 -0.81 21.03
C ILE A 50 22.39 -0.78 22.02
N VAL A 51 23.63 -0.62 21.56
CA VAL A 51 24.80 -0.55 22.45
C VAL A 51 24.70 0.68 23.35
N GLN A 52 24.31 1.85 22.81
CA GLN A 52 24.06 3.04 23.61
C GLN A 52 22.97 2.77 24.68
N ASP A 53 21.88 2.11 24.30
CA ASP A 53 20.80 1.72 25.21
C ASP A 53 21.27 0.75 26.32
N VAL A 54 22.17 -0.19 26.01
CA VAL A 54 22.77 -1.08 27.00
C VAL A 54 23.52 -0.27 28.06
N PHE A 55 24.32 0.71 27.64
CA PHE A 55 25.09 1.55 28.55
C PHE A 55 24.20 2.53 29.33
N LEU A 56 23.14 3.05 28.72
CA LEU A 56 22.14 3.83 29.45
C LEU A 56 21.49 2.99 30.55
N ARG A 57 21.11 1.74 30.24
CA ARG A 57 20.56 0.81 31.23
C ARG A 57 21.59 0.43 32.29
N LEU A 58 22.86 0.29 31.92
CA LEU A 58 23.94 0.05 32.88
C LEU A 58 24.03 1.21 33.87
N TRP A 59 24.04 2.46 33.39
CA TRP A 59 24.09 3.65 34.23
C TRP A 59 22.89 3.72 35.18
N THR A 60 21.68 3.53 34.67
CA THR A 60 20.45 3.58 35.47
C THR A 60 20.37 2.46 36.51
N ASN A 61 20.93 1.28 36.22
CA ASN A 61 20.90 0.12 37.13
C ASN A 61 22.24 -0.15 37.84
N ARG A 62 23.15 0.83 37.85
CA ARG A 62 24.56 0.68 38.26
C ARG A 62 24.75 -0.03 39.60
N GLU A 63 24.00 0.33 40.62
CA GLU A 63 24.09 -0.29 41.95
C GLU A 63 23.71 -1.77 41.93
N SER A 64 22.65 -2.12 41.21
CA SER A 64 22.15 -3.49 41.11
C SER A 64 23.10 -4.35 40.29
N VAL A 65 23.67 -3.79 39.22
CA VAL A 65 24.62 -4.49 38.35
C VAL A 65 25.94 -4.76 39.06
N ALA A 66 26.44 -3.80 39.85
CA ALA A 66 27.69 -3.96 40.61
C ALA A 66 27.63 -5.07 41.68
N ARG A 67 26.43 -5.38 42.18
CA ARG A 67 26.20 -6.47 43.15
C ARG A 67 26.07 -7.85 42.51
N LYS A 68 26.12 -7.98 41.18
CA LYS A 68 26.02 -9.27 40.48
C LYS A 68 27.36 -9.99 40.50
N ASP A 69 27.32 -11.31 40.56
CA ASP A 69 28.52 -12.16 40.46
C ASP A 69 29.23 -12.01 39.11
N ASN A 70 28.48 -11.68 38.05
CA ASN A 70 29.03 -11.46 36.71
C ASN A 70 28.33 -10.28 35.99
N PRO A 71 28.76 -9.03 36.28
CA PRO A 71 28.23 -7.82 35.65
C PRO A 71 28.45 -7.79 34.13
N SER A 72 29.54 -8.40 33.67
CA SER A 72 29.89 -8.54 32.25
C SER A 72 28.83 -9.34 31.47
N SER A 73 28.40 -10.47 32.03
CA SER A 73 27.35 -11.31 31.44
C SER A 73 26.00 -10.58 31.36
N TRP A 74 25.73 -9.71 32.34
CA TRP A 74 24.53 -8.88 32.32
C TRP A 74 24.49 -7.95 31.08
N LEU A 75 25.61 -7.34 30.69
CA LEU A 75 25.68 -6.49 29.50
C LEU A 75 25.29 -7.25 28.22
N PHE A 76 25.86 -8.43 28.00
CA PHE A 76 25.53 -9.26 26.83
C PHE A 76 24.09 -9.76 26.87
N THR A 77 23.56 -10.07 28.05
CA THR A 77 22.16 -10.46 28.23
C THR A 77 21.21 -9.33 27.83
N VAL A 78 21.48 -8.11 28.30
CA VAL A 78 20.68 -6.93 27.95
C VAL A 78 20.79 -6.63 26.45
N ALA A 79 22.00 -6.67 25.88
CA ALA A 79 22.23 -6.47 24.46
C ALA A 79 21.45 -7.47 23.59
N SER A 80 21.48 -8.76 23.96
CA SER A 80 20.73 -9.82 23.29
C SER A 80 19.22 -9.57 23.36
N ASN A 81 18.69 -9.27 24.55
CA ASN A 81 17.27 -9.01 24.76
C ASN A 81 16.75 -7.80 23.96
N LEU A 82 17.54 -6.73 23.90
CA LEU A 82 17.23 -5.55 23.08
C LEU A 82 17.24 -5.89 21.59
N SER A 83 18.24 -6.64 21.13
CA SER A 83 18.35 -7.09 19.74
C SER A 83 17.15 -7.95 19.31
N ILE A 84 16.76 -8.91 20.16
CA ILE A 84 15.61 -9.78 19.90
C ILE A 84 14.31 -8.96 19.91
N SER A 85 14.16 -8.02 20.85
CA SER A 85 12.99 -7.13 20.91
C SER A 85 12.85 -6.28 19.64
N TYR A 86 13.96 -5.72 19.15
CA TYR A 86 14.01 -4.99 17.89
C TYR A 86 13.54 -5.85 16.71
N LEU A 87 14.07 -7.08 16.58
CA LEU A 87 13.69 -7.99 15.50
C LEU A 87 12.21 -8.40 15.57
N ARG A 88 11.66 -8.63 16.77
CA ARG A 88 10.23 -8.92 16.93
C ARG A 88 9.36 -7.76 16.45
N LYS A 89 9.70 -6.53 16.83
CA LYS A 89 8.97 -5.32 16.40
C LYS A 89 9.01 -5.18 14.87
N LYS A 90 10.20 -5.31 14.27
CA LYS A 90 10.40 -5.26 12.83
C LYS A 90 9.62 -6.35 12.08
N SER A 91 9.53 -7.56 12.65
CA SER A 91 8.74 -8.66 12.07
C SER A 91 7.23 -8.35 12.07
N ILE A 92 6.71 -7.76 13.15
CA ILE A 92 5.30 -7.36 13.25
C ILE A 92 5.00 -6.26 12.22
N GLU A 93 5.85 -5.23 12.13
CA GLU A 93 5.71 -4.15 11.16
C GLU A 93 5.71 -4.68 9.72
N ARG A 94 6.61 -5.63 9.41
CA ARG A 94 6.66 -6.26 8.09
C ARG A 94 5.38 -7.00 7.75
N ARG A 95 4.85 -7.81 8.67
CA ARG A 95 3.59 -8.52 8.46
C ARG A 95 2.41 -7.57 8.26
N PHE A 96 2.39 -6.46 9.00
CA PHE A 96 1.35 -5.44 8.82
C PHE A 96 1.44 -4.81 7.42
N ILE A 97 2.65 -4.45 6.96
CA ILE A 97 2.86 -3.91 5.62
C ILE A 97 2.46 -4.92 4.53
N GLU A 98 2.80 -6.20 4.70
CA GLU A 98 2.42 -7.27 3.77
C GLU A 98 0.90 -7.42 3.69
N LYS A 99 0.20 -7.45 4.83
CA LYS A 99 -1.26 -7.51 4.88
C LYS A 99 -1.93 -6.32 4.19
N VAL A 100 -1.46 -5.09 4.44
CA VAL A 100 -1.99 -3.89 3.78
C VAL A 100 -1.78 -3.96 2.26
N LYS A 101 -0.63 -4.49 1.80
CA LYS A 101 -0.38 -4.66 0.36
C LYS A 101 -1.33 -5.68 -0.27
N GLU A 102 -1.61 -6.78 0.42
CA GLU A 102 -2.57 -7.80 -0.05
C GLU A 102 -3.98 -7.20 -0.20
N GLU A 103 -4.47 -6.51 0.84
CA GLU A 103 -5.78 -5.84 0.80
C GLU A 103 -5.88 -4.80 -0.35
N MET A 104 -4.80 -4.04 -0.59
CA MET A 104 -4.75 -3.08 -1.70
C MET A 104 -4.77 -3.74 -3.08
N VAL A 105 -4.19 -4.94 -3.22
CA VAL A 105 -4.23 -5.71 -4.47
C VAL A 105 -5.64 -6.26 -4.71
N GLU A 106 -6.30 -6.78 -3.68
CA GLU A 106 -7.67 -7.29 -3.76
C GLU A 106 -8.66 -6.19 -4.17
N LEU A 107 -8.60 -5.02 -3.52
CA LEU A 107 -9.43 -3.86 -3.88
C LEU A 107 -9.24 -3.43 -5.34
N ARG A 108 -8.00 -3.45 -5.84
CA ARG A 108 -7.70 -3.12 -7.23
C ARG A 108 -8.31 -4.13 -8.20
N GLN A 109 -8.24 -5.43 -7.88
CA GLN A 109 -8.82 -6.48 -8.72
C GLN A 109 -10.35 -6.41 -8.74
N GLN A 110 -10.99 -6.16 -7.60
CA GLN A 110 -12.45 -5.98 -7.52
C GLN A 110 -12.91 -4.80 -8.38
N ASN A 111 -12.25 -3.64 -8.26
CA ASN A 111 -12.58 -2.47 -9.08
C ASN A 111 -12.45 -2.76 -10.59
N MET A 112 -11.45 -3.55 -11.01
CA MET A 112 -11.29 -3.91 -12.42
C MET A 112 -12.43 -4.80 -12.93
N ILE A 113 -12.91 -5.75 -12.11
CA ILE A 113 -14.02 -6.63 -12.46
C ILE A 113 -15.33 -5.83 -12.57
N GLU A 114 -15.58 -4.93 -11.61
CA GLU A 114 -16.74 -4.04 -11.63
C GLU A 114 -16.72 -3.10 -12.84
N GLU A 115 -15.56 -2.52 -13.17
CA GLU A 115 -15.41 -1.65 -14.33
C GLU A 115 -15.61 -2.42 -15.65
N GLU A 116 -15.07 -3.63 -15.78
CA GLU A 116 -15.28 -4.46 -16.98
C GLU A 116 -16.76 -4.85 -17.13
N MET A 117 -17.43 -5.22 -16.05
CA MET A 117 -18.86 -5.55 -16.05
C MET A 117 -19.70 -4.33 -16.43
N PHE A 118 -19.42 -3.17 -15.84
CA PHE A 118 -20.09 -1.91 -16.18
C PHE A 118 -19.89 -1.50 -17.64
N LEU A 119 -18.67 -1.70 -18.19
CA LEU A 119 -18.39 -1.46 -19.60
C LEU A 119 -19.19 -2.39 -20.51
N ARG A 120 -19.27 -3.69 -20.19
CA ARG A 120 -20.06 -4.66 -20.96
C ARG A 120 -21.55 -4.31 -20.95
N GLU A 121 -22.12 -3.99 -19.80
CA GLU A 121 -23.53 -3.60 -19.68
C GLU A 121 -23.85 -2.33 -20.50
N ASN A 122 -22.96 -1.34 -20.48
CA ASN A 122 -23.13 -0.13 -21.30
C ASN A 122 -23.03 -0.42 -22.80
N GLN A 123 -22.12 -1.29 -23.22
CA GLN A 123 -22.02 -1.72 -24.63
C GLN A 123 -23.29 -2.45 -25.09
N GLU A 124 -23.85 -3.33 -24.26
CA GLU A 124 -25.11 -4.01 -24.55
C GLU A 124 -26.30 -3.04 -24.61
N LEU A 125 -26.35 -2.06 -23.71
CA LEU A 125 -27.39 -1.02 -23.74
C LEU A 125 -27.30 -0.18 -25.03
N LEU A 126 -26.09 0.22 -25.42
CA LEU A 126 -25.86 0.95 -26.66
C LEU A 126 -26.26 0.13 -27.90
N LYS A 127 -25.90 -1.17 -27.92
CA LYS A 127 -26.29 -2.08 -29.00
C LYS A 127 -27.81 -2.17 -29.14
N ARG A 128 -28.53 -2.38 -28.02
CA ARG A 128 -29.99 -2.39 -28.02
C ARG A 128 -30.59 -1.08 -28.52
N ALA A 129 -30.00 0.06 -28.15
CA ALA A 129 -30.43 1.36 -28.64
C ALA A 129 -30.27 1.49 -30.16
N ILE A 130 -29.13 1.07 -30.70
CA ILE A 130 -28.86 1.04 -32.16
C ILE A 130 -29.83 0.11 -32.89
N ASP A 131 -30.22 -1.01 -32.28
CA ASP A 131 -31.18 -1.96 -32.86
C ASP A 131 -32.61 -1.43 -32.95
N THR A 132 -32.94 -0.32 -32.25
CA THR A 132 -34.24 0.36 -32.40
C THR A 132 -34.31 1.30 -33.60
N LEU A 133 -33.19 1.57 -34.27
CA LEU A 133 -33.12 2.48 -35.41
C LEU A 133 -33.79 1.89 -36.65
N SER A 134 -34.37 2.74 -37.49
CA SER A 134 -34.82 2.29 -38.82
C SER A 134 -33.63 1.83 -39.66
N PRO A 135 -33.82 0.95 -40.67
CA PRO A 135 -32.72 0.42 -41.48
C PRO A 135 -31.84 1.52 -42.10
N GLN A 136 -32.45 2.61 -42.58
CA GLN A 136 -31.73 3.74 -43.19
C GLN A 136 -30.97 4.57 -42.15
N GLN A 137 -31.55 4.79 -40.97
CA GLN A 137 -30.88 5.47 -39.85
C GLN A 137 -29.68 4.67 -39.34
N LYS A 138 -29.88 3.36 -39.13
CA LYS A 138 -28.83 2.44 -38.68
C LYS A 138 -27.67 2.38 -39.67
N LEU A 139 -27.98 2.31 -40.97
CA LEU A 139 -26.97 2.28 -42.03
C LEU A 139 -26.17 3.58 -42.08
N ALA A 140 -26.83 4.74 -42.11
CA ALA A 140 -26.15 6.04 -42.11
C ALA A 140 -25.32 6.27 -40.84
N TYR A 141 -25.85 5.88 -39.66
CA TYR A 141 -25.14 5.96 -38.39
C TYR A 141 -23.89 5.07 -38.36
N THR A 142 -24.00 3.83 -38.85
CA THR A 142 -22.89 2.85 -38.89
C THR A 142 -21.78 3.34 -39.82
N LEU A 143 -22.12 3.80 -41.02
CA LEU A 143 -21.14 4.37 -41.97
C LEU A 143 -20.41 5.58 -41.39
N SER A 144 -21.13 6.44 -40.66
CA SER A 144 -20.52 7.61 -40.01
C SER A 144 -19.66 7.25 -38.81
N ARG A 145 -20.11 6.34 -37.93
CA ARG A 145 -19.45 6.04 -36.66
C ARG A 145 -18.40 4.96 -36.73
N ASN A 146 -18.60 3.92 -37.53
CA ASN A 146 -17.67 2.79 -37.62
C ASN A 146 -16.68 2.97 -38.77
N GLU A 147 -17.13 3.53 -39.91
CA GLU A 147 -16.28 3.73 -41.08
C GLU A 147 -15.72 5.16 -41.20
N GLY A 148 -16.19 6.11 -40.37
CA GLY A 148 -15.66 7.48 -40.33
C GLY A 148 -16.01 8.34 -41.55
N LEU A 149 -16.96 7.91 -42.39
CA LEU A 149 -17.28 8.57 -43.65
C LEU A 149 -17.97 9.93 -43.43
N ALA A 150 -17.63 10.89 -44.27
CA ALA A 150 -18.29 12.19 -44.32
C ALA A 150 -19.69 12.08 -44.92
N HIS A 151 -20.59 13.00 -44.56
CA HIS A 151 -21.99 12.96 -45.03
C HIS A 151 -22.13 12.93 -46.57
N LYS A 152 -21.20 13.55 -47.30
CA LYS A 152 -21.20 13.53 -48.78
C LYS A 152 -20.87 12.14 -49.33
N GLU A 153 -19.88 11.47 -48.75
CA GLU A 153 -19.46 10.11 -49.16
C GLU A 153 -20.56 9.10 -48.85
N ILE A 154 -21.23 9.25 -47.70
CA ILE A 154 -22.40 8.43 -47.34
C ILE A 154 -23.56 8.70 -48.32
N ALA A 155 -23.78 9.95 -48.71
CA ALA A 155 -24.85 10.33 -49.62
C ALA A 155 -24.65 9.71 -51.02
N GLU A 156 -23.42 9.78 -51.54
CA GLU A 156 -23.02 9.15 -52.79
C GLU A 156 -23.20 7.62 -52.73
N ARG A 157 -22.74 6.99 -51.64
CA ARG A 157 -22.84 5.53 -51.46
C ARG A 157 -24.27 5.02 -51.33
N LEU A 158 -25.15 5.82 -50.74
CA LEU A 158 -26.56 5.47 -50.51
C LEU A 158 -27.51 5.98 -51.61
N GLY A 159 -27.02 6.78 -52.57
CA GLY A 159 -27.83 7.35 -53.65
C GLY A 159 -28.90 8.34 -53.15
N ILE A 160 -28.63 9.06 -52.06
CA ILE A 160 -29.55 10.03 -51.44
C ILE A 160 -28.90 11.40 -51.26
N SER A 161 -29.66 12.43 -50.88
CA SER A 161 -29.08 13.76 -50.67
C SER A 161 -28.23 13.83 -49.38
N PRO A 162 -27.18 14.67 -49.33
CA PRO A 162 -26.42 14.93 -48.09
C PRO A 162 -27.28 15.43 -46.93
N ASN A 163 -28.36 16.17 -47.22
CA ASN A 163 -29.32 16.59 -46.19
C ASN A 163 -30.13 15.40 -45.64
N THR A 164 -30.49 14.44 -46.49
CA THR A 164 -31.16 13.22 -46.07
C THR A 164 -30.27 12.39 -45.15
N VAL A 165 -28.97 12.25 -45.48
CA VAL A 165 -27.98 11.60 -44.60
C VAL A 165 -27.88 12.31 -43.26
N LYS A 166 -27.74 13.64 -43.26
CA LYS A 166 -27.68 14.45 -42.03
C LYS A 166 -28.92 14.20 -41.16
N ASN A 167 -30.11 14.19 -41.76
CA ASN A 167 -31.36 13.93 -41.04
C ASN A 167 -31.41 12.51 -40.47
N HIS A 168 -30.97 11.49 -41.21
CA HIS A 168 -30.89 10.12 -40.70
C HIS A 168 -29.95 10.00 -39.50
N ILE A 169 -28.78 10.66 -39.54
CA ILE A 169 -27.81 10.64 -38.43
C ILE A 169 -28.35 11.38 -37.21
N VAL A 170 -28.93 12.58 -37.39
CA VAL A 170 -29.53 13.35 -36.29
C VAL A 170 -30.65 12.54 -35.63
N ASN A 171 -31.54 11.95 -36.41
CA ASN A 171 -32.63 11.13 -35.88
C ASN A 171 -32.09 9.87 -35.19
N ALA A 172 -31.04 9.24 -35.74
CA ALA A 172 -30.40 8.09 -35.11
C ALA A 172 -29.83 8.43 -33.72
N VAL A 173 -29.10 9.55 -33.60
CA VAL A 173 -28.56 10.01 -32.33
C VAL A 173 -29.69 10.32 -31.33
N HIS A 174 -30.76 10.99 -31.77
CA HIS A 174 -31.92 11.25 -30.94
C HIS A 174 -32.55 9.96 -30.40
N SER A 175 -32.86 8.99 -31.28
CA SER A 175 -33.44 7.71 -30.89
C SER A 175 -32.56 6.94 -29.91
N ILE A 176 -31.24 6.91 -30.12
CA ILE A 176 -30.29 6.28 -29.19
C ILE A 176 -30.33 6.98 -27.83
N THR A 177 -30.25 8.32 -27.81
CA THR A 177 -30.24 9.08 -26.55
C THR A 177 -31.55 8.95 -25.77
N ASP A 178 -32.69 8.89 -26.46
CA ASP A 178 -34.00 8.71 -25.84
C ASP A 178 -34.19 7.31 -25.27
N PHE A 179 -33.70 6.28 -25.97
CA PHE A 179 -33.70 4.90 -25.47
C PHE A 179 -32.91 4.80 -24.16
N ILE A 180 -31.67 5.32 -24.16
CA ILE A 180 -30.80 5.29 -22.98
C ILE A 180 -31.43 6.08 -21.83
N ARG A 181 -31.99 7.27 -22.08
CA ARG A 181 -32.69 8.07 -21.06
C ARG A 181 -33.90 7.36 -20.45
N LYS A 182 -34.67 6.63 -21.26
CA LYS A 182 -35.81 5.85 -20.75
C LYS A 182 -35.33 4.69 -19.89
N ALA A 183 -34.29 3.97 -20.33
CA ALA A 183 -33.70 2.88 -19.57
C ALA A 183 -33.16 3.36 -18.20
N THR A 184 -32.47 4.50 -18.14
CA THR A 184 -31.95 5.06 -16.89
C THR A 184 -33.06 5.61 -15.98
N LYS A 185 -34.10 6.25 -16.52
CA LYS A 185 -35.26 6.68 -15.73
C LYS A 185 -36.01 5.52 -15.10
N ILE A 186 -36.20 4.41 -15.85
CA ILE A 186 -36.85 3.20 -15.32
C ILE A 186 -36.02 2.63 -14.15
N PHE A 187 -34.70 2.58 -14.30
CA PHE A 187 -33.80 2.14 -13.22
C PHE A 187 -33.92 3.02 -11.97
N PHE A 188 -33.95 4.34 -12.14
CA PHE A 188 -34.09 5.28 -11.04
C PHE A 188 -35.45 5.16 -10.34
N SER A 189 -36.53 4.96 -11.09
CA SER A 189 -37.87 4.72 -10.53
C SER A 189 -37.94 3.42 -9.72
N ILE A 190 -37.32 2.33 -10.20
CA ILE A 190 -37.25 1.06 -9.48
C ILE A 190 -36.43 1.22 -8.19
N LEU A 191 -35.29 1.91 -8.26
CA LEU A 191 -34.47 2.21 -7.08
C LEU A 191 -35.28 2.99 -6.02
N LEU A 192 -36.06 3.98 -6.46
CA LEU A 192 -36.92 4.78 -5.59
C LEU A 192 -37.99 3.93 -4.88
N VAL A 193 -38.55 2.94 -5.57
CA VAL A 193 -39.53 2.00 -5.00
C VAL A 193 -38.88 1.02 -4.01
N VAL A 194 -37.66 0.53 -4.30
CA VAL A 194 -36.93 -0.41 -3.42
C VAL A 194 -36.40 0.27 -2.15
N PHE A 195 -36.07 1.56 -2.19
CA PHE A 195 -35.59 2.31 -1.02
C PHE A 195 -36.71 3.00 -0.20
N LEU A 196 -37.94 3.06 -0.72
CA LEU A 196 -39.12 3.57 0.01
C LEU A 196 -40.02 2.46 0.60
N HIS A 197 -39.57 1.19 0.56
CA HIS A 197 -40.24 0.03 1.15
C HIS A 197 -39.24 -0.76 2.00
#